data_AF-A0A6J7MM29-F1
#
_entry.id   AF-A0A6J7MM29-F1
#
_cell.length_a   1.000
_cell.length_b   1.000
_cell.length_c   1.000
_cell.angle_alpha   90.00
_cell.angle_beta   90.00
_cell.angle_gamma   90.00
#
_symmetry.space_group_name_H-M   'P 1'
#
loop_
_entity.id
_entity.type
_entity.pdbx_description
1 polymer ?
#
loop_
_entity_poly.entity_id
_entity_poly.type
_entity_poly.pdbx_seq_one_letter_code
_entity_poly.pdbx_strand_id
1 'polypeptide(L)'
;MIGSSMGGLATLNGVARRPDLYKTALAFSPHWTIGGIPLVESLINALPKPGKHKIWMSRGTKGLDREYKPFQDLADELMLKNGYHLHRDFDSKVYERTGHNEKAWAKYLPTALKLWLSE
;
A
#
# COMPACT_ATOMS: atom_id res chain seq x y z
N MET A 1 1.81 3.82 -10.47
CA MET A 1 2.85 4.47 -9.64
C MET A 1 3.42 3.45 -8.68
N ILE A 2 4.71 3.56 -8.36
CA ILE A 2 5.41 2.67 -7.44
C ILE A 2 6.34 3.47 -6.54
N GLY A 3 6.41 3.10 -5.26
CA GLY A 3 7.31 3.75 -4.31
C GLY A 3 7.37 3.02 -2.97
N SER A 4 8.44 3.26 -2.21
CA SER A 4 8.65 2.68 -0.90
C SER A 4 8.76 3.73 0.21
N SER A 5 8.51 3.36 1.46
CA SER A 5 8.61 4.27 2.61
C SER A 5 7.70 5.50 2.44
N MET A 6 8.23 6.71 2.64
CA MET A 6 7.52 7.96 2.29
C MET A 6 7.10 8.01 0.81
N GLY A 7 7.87 7.41 -0.10
CA GLY A 7 7.50 7.24 -1.50
C GLY A 7 6.29 6.31 -1.70
N GLY A 8 6.05 5.37 -0.78
CA GLY A 8 4.84 4.56 -0.74
C GLY A 8 3.61 5.40 -0.39
N LEU A 9 3.72 6.29 0.61
CA LEU A 9 2.67 7.26 0.94
C LEU A 9 2.41 8.23 -0.22
N ALA A 10 3.47 8.74 -0.85
CA ALA A 10 3.36 9.60 -2.03
C ALA A 10 2.69 8.89 -3.21
N THR A 11 2.92 7.59 -3.37
CA THR A 11 2.29 6.75 -4.40
C THR A 11 0.78 6.62 -4.18
N LEU A 12 0.35 6.36 -2.95
CA LEU A 12 -1.08 6.32 -2.58
C LEU A 12 -1.72 7.70 -2.78
N ASN A 13 -1.07 8.76 -2.30
CA ASN A 13 -1.55 10.14 -2.44
C ASN A 13 -1.62 10.58 -3.91
N GLY A 14 -0.69 10.14 -4.75
CA GLY A 14 -0.71 10.39 -6.19
C GLY A 14 -1.98 9.85 -6.84
N VAL A 15 -2.34 8.59 -6.53
CA VAL A 15 -3.59 7.99 -7.01
C VAL A 15 -4.83 8.69 -6.42
N ALA A 16 -4.82 9.03 -5.14
CA ALA A 16 -5.92 9.75 -4.50
C ALA A 16 -6.17 11.13 -5.15
N ARG A 17 -5.11 11.89 -5.43
CA ARG A 17 -5.22 13.24 -5.98
C ARG A 17 -5.45 13.27 -7.49
N ARG A 18 -4.93 12.30 -8.23
CA ARG A 18 -5.00 12.23 -9.71
C ARG A 18 -5.44 10.84 -10.19
N PRO A 19 -6.65 10.38 -9.80
CA PRO A 19 -7.16 9.07 -10.20
C PRO A 19 -7.46 8.99 -11.70
N ASP A 20 -7.57 10.13 -12.39
CA ASP A 20 -7.68 10.24 -13.84
C ASP A 20 -6.40 9.75 -14.54
N LEU A 21 -5.23 10.11 -14.01
CA LEU A 21 -3.92 9.77 -14.57
C LEU A 21 -3.38 8.43 -14.05
N TYR A 22 -3.46 8.21 -12.74
CA TYR A 22 -2.82 7.06 -12.11
C TYR A 22 -3.86 6.00 -11.74
N LYS A 23 -3.82 4.87 -12.44
CA LYS A 23 -4.74 3.73 -12.24
C LYS A 23 -4.21 2.66 -11.28
N THR A 24 -2.99 2.81 -10.79
CA THR A 24 -2.37 1.80 -9.91
C THR A 24 -1.43 2.45 -8.91
N ALA A 25 -1.50 2.01 -7.65
CA ALA A 25 -0.55 2.32 -6.59
C ALA A 25 0.13 1.03 -6.10
N LEU A 26 1.45 0.95 -6.19
CA LEU A 26 2.26 -0.13 -5.63
C LEU A 26 3.12 0.46 -4.50
N ALA A 27 2.67 0.33 -3.25
CA ALA A 27 3.21 1.04 -2.11
C ALA A 27 3.94 0.07 -1.15
N PHE A 28 5.26 0.17 -1.07
CA PHE A 28 6.11 -0.77 -0.35
C PHE A 28 6.49 -0.19 1.02
N SER A 29 6.12 -0.86 2.11
CA SER A 29 6.40 -0.42 3.48
C SER A 29 6.07 1.07 3.70
N PRO A 30 4.82 1.52 3.45
CA PRO A 30 4.49 2.94 3.58
C PRO A 30 4.80 3.44 4.99
N HIS A 31 5.45 4.59 5.10
CA HIS A 31 5.99 5.11 6.36
C HIS A 31 4.90 5.73 7.27
N TRP A 32 3.90 4.93 7.64
CA TRP A 32 2.69 5.38 8.33
C TRP A 32 2.94 6.14 9.64
N THR A 33 4.01 5.79 10.36
CA THR A 33 4.33 6.36 11.68
C THR A 33 4.52 7.87 11.68
N ILE A 34 4.83 8.49 10.52
CA ILE A 34 4.98 9.95 10.40
C ILE A 34 3.69 10.72 10.73
N GLY A 35 2.52 10.11 10.51
CA GLY A 35 1.22 10.73 10.75
C GLY A 35 0.22 9.84 11.48
N GLY A 36 0.59 8.60 11.80
CA GLY A 36 -0.19 7.67 12.61
C GLY A 36 -1.58 7.37 12.04
N ILE A 37 -2.52 7.09 12.94
CA ILE A 37 -3.92 6.78 12.60
C ILE A 37 -4.58 7.88 11.75
N PRO A 38 -4.47 9.19 12.08
CA PRO A 38 -5.09 10.24 11.26
C PRO A 38 -4.64 10.24 9.79
N LEU A 39 -3.36 9.95 9.54
CA LEU A 39 -2.83 9.85 8.18
C LEU A 39 -3.38 8.62 7.45
N VAL A 40 -3.45 7.47 8.11
CA VAL A 40 -4.04 6.25 7.52
C VAL A 40 -5.49 6.50 7.12
N GLU A 41 -6.30 7.01 8.04
CA GLU A 41 -7.72 7.29 7.79
C GLU A 41 -7.90 8.30 6.67
N SER A 42 -7.18 9.42 6.71
CA SER A 42 -7.29 10.46 5.68
C SER A 42 -6.88 9.95 4.31
N LEU A 43 -5.76 9.23 4.22
CA LEU A 43 -5.20 8.79 2.94
C LEU A 43 -6.02 7.66 2.31
N ILE A 44 -6.40 6.65 3.09
CA ILE A 44 -7.15 5.50 2.56
C ILE A 44 -8.57 5.91 2.15
N ASN A 45 -9.22 6.79 2.92
CA ASN A 45 -10.56 7.28 2.55
C ASN A 45 -10.56 8.26 1.37
N ALA A 46 -9.41 8.83 1.02
CA ALA A 46 -9.25 9.67 -0.16
C ALA A 46 -8.98 8.88 -1.46
N LEU A 47 -8.74 7.57 -1.38
CA LEU A 47 -8.53 6.73 -2.55
C LEU A 47 -9.82 6.64 -3.40
N PRO A 48 -9.68 6.47 -4.73
CA PRO A 48 -10.83 6.32 -5.61
C PRO A 48 -11.64 5.06 -5.28
N LYS A 49 -12.85 4.98 -5.82
CA LYS A 49 -13.66 3.75 -5.69
C LYS A 49 -12.98 2.55 -6.36
N PRO A 50 -13.17 1.33 -5.83
CA PRO A 50 -12.64 0.10 -6.39
C PRO A 50 -13.13 -0.16 -7.83
N GLY A 51 -12.47 -1.08 -8.53
CA GLY A 51 -12.84 -1.55 -9.87
C GLY A 51 -12.03 -0.96 -11.02
N LYS A 52 -11.74 0.35 -11.03
CA LYS A 52 -10.88 0.97 -12.05
C LYS A 52 -9.44 1.22 -11.59
N HIS A 53 -9.17 1.02 -10.30
CA HIS A 53 -7.89 1.30 -9.67
C HIS A 53 -7.43 0.09 -8.89
N LYS A 54 -6.17 -0.28 -9.07
CA LYS A 54 -5.54 -1.37 -8.32
C LYS A 54 -4.56 -0.82 -7.29
N ILE A 55 -4.70 -1.25 -6.05
CA ILE A 55 -3.84 -0.81 -4.95
C ILE A 55 -3.12 -2.03 -4.39
N TRP A 56 -1.82 -1.95 -4.25
CA TRP A 56 -1.01 -3.00 -3.65
C TRP A 56 -0.16 -2.40 -2.54
N MET A 57 -0.16 -3.03 -1.37
CA MET A 57 0.62 -2.61 -0.21
C MET A 57 1.47 -3.75 0.33
N SER A 58 2.53 -3.41 1.08
CA SER A 58 3.26 -4.40 1.86
C SER A 58 3.91 -3.84 3.12
N ARG A 59 4.27 -4.73 4.04
CA ARG A 59 5.23 -4.44 5.12
C ARG A 59 6.10 -5.67 5.45
N GLY A 60 7.30 -5.42 5.95
CA GLY A 60 8.12 -6.41 6.66
C GLY A 60 7.70 -6.59 8.11
N THR A 61 8.50 -7.37 8.86
CA THR A 61 8.28 -7.62 10.31
C THR A 61 9.50 -7.34 11.18
N LYS A 62 10.61 -6.86 10.61
CA LYS A 62 11.85 -6.51 11.32
C LYS A 62 12.24 -5.04 11.12
N GLY A 63 13.10 -4.55 12.01
CA GLY A 63 13.58 -3.18 11.97
C GLY A 63 12.41 -2.21 12.09
N LEU A 64 12.47 -1.14 11.29
CA LEU A 64 11.45 -0.09 11.27
C LEU A 64 10.06 -0.61 10.83
N ASP A 65 9.98 -1.54 9.88
CA ASP A 65 8.70 -2.06 9.36
C ASP A 65 7.83 -2.74 10.41
N ARG A 66 8.43 -3.25 11.49
CA ARG A 66 7.69 -3.83 12.62
C ARG A 66 6.69 -2.83 13.22
N GLU A 67 7.05 -1.56 13.25
CA GLU A 67 6.24 -0.48 13.83
C GLU A 67 5.02 -0.15 12.98
N TYR A 68 5.01 -0.57 11.70
CA TYR A 68 3.91 -0.28 10.79
C TYR A 68 2.72 -1.22 10.96
N LYS A 69 2.82 -2.30 11.74
CA LYS A 69 1.74 -3.28 11.92
C LYS A 69 0.38 -2.63 12.25
N PRO A 70 0.22 -1.87 13.35
CA PRO A 70 -1.10 -1.34 13.71
C PRO A 70 -1.68 -0.42 12.63
N PHE A 71 -0.83 0.33 11.92
CA PHE A 71 -1.25 1.27 10.89
C PHE A 71 -1.59 0.58 9.57
N GLN A 72 -0.79 -0.40 9.16
CA GLN A 72 -1.05 -1.19 7.97
C GLN A 72 -2.30 -2.05 8.15
N ASP A 73 -2.49 -2.64 9.34
CA ASP A 73 -3.69 -3.43 9.64
C ASP A 73 -4.95 -2.55 9.56
N LEU A 74 -4.92 -1.32 10.08
CA LEU A 74 -6.01 -0.34 9.91
C LEU A 74 -6.21 0.05 8.45
N ALA A 75 -5.12 0.30 7.70
CA ALA A 75 -5.20 0.63 6.29
C ALA A 75 -5.88 -0.49 5.50
N ASP A 76 -5.52 -1.74 5.79
CA ASP A 76 -6.08 -2.93 5.15
C ASP A 76 -7.57 -3.08 5.50
N GLU A 77 -7.97 -2.87 6.76
CA GLU A 77 -9.37 -2.86 7.17
C GLU A 77 -10.19 -1.81 6.41
N LEU A 78 -9.69 -0.57 6.34
CA LEU A 78 -10.37 0.53 5.67
C LEU A 78 -10.50 0.30 4.17
N MET A 79 -9.48 -0.28 3.52
CA MET A 79 -9.55 -0.65 2.11
C MET A 79 -10.74 -1.60 1.85
N LEU A 80 -10.88 -2.66 2.66
CA LEU A 80 -11.99 -3.61 2.55
C LEU A 80 -13.34 -2.94 2.83
N LYS A 81 -13.40 -2.10 3.87
CA LYS A 81 -14.60 -1.32 4.22
C LYS A 81 -15.03 -0.37 3.10
N ASN A 82 -14.07 0.19 2.36
CA ASN A 82 -14.30 1.06 1.21
C ASN A 82 -14.66 0.28 -0.08
N GLY A 83 -14.84 -1.04 0.02
CA GLY A 83 -15.35 -1.90 -1.03
C GLY A 83 -14.28 -2.50 -1.94
N TYR A 84 -13.00 -2.34 -1.61
CA TYR A 84 -11.94 -3.06 -2.32
C TYR A 84 -12.01 -4.56 -2.02
N HIS A 85 -11.66 -5.36 -3.03
CA HIS A 85 -11.68 -6.81 -3.01
C HIS A 85 -10.27 -7.35 -3.15
N LEU A 86 -9.90 -8.21 -2.20
CA LEU A 86 -8.63 -8.92 -2.23
C LEU A 86 -8.46 -9.67 -3.55
N HIS A 87 -7.24 -9.65 -4.07
CA HIS A 87 -6.83 -10.33 -5.30
C HIS A 87 -7.50 -9.85 -6.60
N ARG A 88 -8.35 -8.81 -6.55
CA ARG A 88 -8.95 -8.19 -7.75
C ARG A 88 -8.46 -6.77 -7.95
N ASP A 89 -8.72 -5.91 -6.98
CA ASP A 89 -8.35 -4.49 -7.02
C ASP A 89 -7.55 -4.03 -5.79
N PHE A 90 -7.37 -4.92 -4.81
CA PHE A 90 -6.51 -4.68 -3.66
C PHE A 90 -5.71 -5.93 -3.27
N ASP A 91 -4.47 -5.74 -2.81
CA ASP A 91 -3.72 -6.72 -2.05
C ASP A 91 -2.82 -6.01 -1.02
N SER A 92 -2.68 -6.60 0.17
CA SER A 92 -1.67 -6.22 1.16
C SER A 92 -0.88 -7.44 1.60
N LYS A 93 0.45 -7.37 1.62
CA LYS A 93 1.33 -8.50 1.93
C LYS A 93 2.24 -8.22 3.13
N VAL A 94 2.29 -9.19 4.04
CA VAL A 94 3.25 -9.20 5.16
C VAL A 94 4.39 -10.16 4.82
N TYR A 95 5.62 -9.66 4.86
CA TYR A 95 6.80 -10.46 4.58
C TYR A 95 7.61 -10.71 5.84
N GLU A 96 7.55 -11.95 6.33
CA GLU A 96 8.22 -12.32 7.57
C GLU A 96 9.74 -12.20 7.49
N ARG A 97 10.35 -11.78 8.60
CA ARG A 97 11.81 -11.67 8.79
C ARG A 97 12.51 -10.68 7.85
N THR A 98 11.76 -9.81 7.20
CA THR A 98 12.29 -8.75 6.33
C THR A 98 12.08 -7.37 6.95
N GLY A 99 12.84 -6.36 6.51
CA GLY A 99 12.81 -5.01 7.08
C GLY A 99 12.87 -3.92 6.02
N HIS A 100 13.08 -2.68 6.47
CA HIS A 100 12.96 -1.47 5.66
C HIS A 100 14.17 -1.20 4.77
N ASN A 101 14.30 -1.89 3.62
CA ASN A 101 15.39 -1.70 2.67
C ASN A 101 15.07 -2.22 1.26
N GLU A 102 15.87 -1.79 0.29
CA GLU A 102 15.76 -2.06 -1.14
C GLU A 102 15.87 -3.55 -1.46
N LYS A 103 16.76 -4.27 -0.77
CA LYS A 103 16.92 -5.73 -0.97
C LYS A 103 15.63 -6.49 -0.62
N ALA A 104 14.89 -6.03 0.38
CA ALA A 104 13.60 -6.60 0.73
C ALA A 104 12.54 -6.24 -0.31
N TRP A 105 12.40 -4.95 -0.66
CA TRP A 105 11.40 -4.49 -1.63
C TRP A 105 11.58 -5.10 -3.02
N ALA A 106 12.83 -5.31 -3.47
CA ALA A 106 13.13 -6.00 -4.72
C ALA A 106 12.54 -7.42 -4.76
N LYS A 107 12.46 -8.11 -3.61
CA LYS A 107 11.84 -9.45 -3.52
C LYS A 107 10.31 -9.40 -3.53
N TYR A 108 9.71 -8.30 -3.06
CA TYR A 108 8.24 -8.17 -3.06
C TYR A 108 7.71 -7.73 -4.43
N LEU A 109 8.55 -7.01 -5.20
CA LEU A 109 8.18 -6.39 -6.48
C LEU A 109 7.42 -7.32 -7.44
N PRO A 110 7.84 -8.59 -7.66
CA PRO A 110 7.09 -9.48 -8.55
C PRO A 110 5.63 -9.69 -8.13
N THR A 111 5.34 -9.73 -6.82
CA THR A 111 3.96 -9.88 -6.31
C THR A 111 3.13 -8.63 -6.58
N ALA A 112 3.71 -7.44 -6.41
CA ALA A 112 3.04 -6.17 -6.71
C ALA A 112 2.70 -6.04 -8.20
N LEU A 113 3.67 -6.38 -9.07
CA LEU A 113 3.47 -6.38 -10.52
C LEU A 113 2.40 -7.38 -10.96
N LYS A 114 2.30 -8.54 -10.29
CA LYS A 114 1.28 -9.55 -10.58
C LYS A 114 -0.14 -9.01 -10.37
N LEU A 115 -0.41 -8.26 -9.29
CA LEU A 115 -1.72 -7.64 -9.11
C LEU A 115 -1.97 -6.60 -10.21
N TRP A 116 -0.99 -5.75 -10.49
CA TRP A 116 -1.14 -4.69 -11.50
C TRP A 116 -1.52 -5.26 -12.86
N LEU A 117 -0.78 -6.29 -13.31
CA LEU A 117 -0.93 -6.90 -14.63
C LEU A 117 -2.00 -7.99 -14.69
N SER A 118 -2.73 -8.26 -13.61
CA SER A 118 -3.87 -9.19 -13.68
C SER A 118 -4.96 -8.64 -14.60
N GLU A 119 -5.76 -9.52 -15.16
CA GLU A 119 -7.03 -9.12 -15.79
C GLU A 119 -8.04 -8.62 -14.75
#